data_AF-A0A8J8MEB1-F1
#
_entry.id   AF-A0A8J8MEB1-F1
#
_cell.length_a   1.000
_cell.length_b   1.000
_cell.length_c   1.000
_cell.angle_alpha   90.00
_cell.angle_beta   90.00
_cell.angle_gamma   90.00
#
_symmetry.space_group_name_H-M   'P 1'
#
loop_
_entity.id
_entity.type
_entity.pdbx_description
1 polymer ?
#
loop_
_entity_poly.entity_id
_entity_poly.type
_entity_poly.pdbx_seq_one_letter_code
_entity_poly.pdbx_strand_id
1 'polypeptide(L)' 'MADGYKVTSYITNLSTGERVPYNSLTKEQKIEAEKKMIHQMVNAIGYSVKSMKTKNQ' A
#
# COMPACT_ATOMS: atom_id res chain seq x y z
N MET A 1 2.27 13.69 29.83
CA MET A 1 1.04 13.28 29.12
C MET A 1 1.46 12.95 27.69
N ALA A 2 1.24 11.71 27.22
CA ALA A 2 1.59 11.36 25.85
C ALA A 2 0.63 12.11 24.92
N ASP A 3 1.18 13.05 24.16
CA ASP A 3 0.47 13.78 23.12
C ASP A 3 -0.16 12.73 22.18
N GLY A 4 -1.50 12.68 22.19
CA GLY A 4 -2.28 11.71 21.45
C GLY A 4 -2.18 12.02 19.96
N TYR A 5 -1.06 11.70 19.33
CA TYR A 5 -0.91 11.73 17.88
C TYR A 5 -1.97 10.79 17.29
N LYS A 6 -3.08 11.37 16.82
CA LYS A 6 -4.03 10.66 15.98
C LYS A 6 -3.30 10.35 14.68
N VAL A 7 -2.77 9.14 14.58
CA VAL A 7 -2.20 8.61 13.34
C VAL A 7 -3.32 8.62 12.32
N THR A 8 -3.30 9.63 11.46
CA THR A 8 -4.24 9.72 10.33
C THR A 8 -3.59 8.99 9.17
N SER A 9 -4.03 7.75 8.93
CA SER A 9 -3.59 6.98 7.78
C SER A 9 -4.26 7.52 6.52
N TYR A 10 -3.50 7.67 5.44
CA TYR A 10 -4.00 8.12 4.13
C TYR A 10 -3.73 7.03 3.09
N ILE A 11 -4.64 6.89 2.13
CA ILE A 11 -4.43 6.11 0.92
C ILE A 11 -4.28 7.07 -0.26
N THR A 12 -3.28 6.82 -1.10
CA THR A 12 -3.15 7.50 -2.38
C THR A 12 -3.98 6.74 -3.42
N ASN A 13 -4.92 7.42 -4.07
CA ASN A 13 -5.58 6.90 -5.24
C ASN A 13 -4.57 6.86 -6.39
N LEU A 14 -4.18 5.68 -6.85
CA LEU A 14 -3.16 5.52 -7.88
C LEU A 14 -3.60 6.03 -9.26
N SER A 15 -4.90 6.17 -9.50
CA SER A 15 -5.43 6.66 -10.77
C SER A 15 -5.46 8.19 -10.84
N THR A 16 -5.74 8.87 -9.72
CA THR A 16 -5.88 10.34 -9.68
C THR A 16 -4.72 11.04 -8.99
N GLY A 17 -3.88 10.31 -8.24
CA GLY A 17 -2.82 10.86 -7.41
C GLY A 17 -3.31 11.50 -6.10
N GLU A 18 -4.62 11.55 -5.86
CA GLU A 18 -5.20 12.19 -4.68
C GLU A 18 -4.97 11.37 -3.40
N ARG A 19 -4.78 12.08 -2.28
CA ARG A 19 -4.63 11.48 -0.95
C ARG A 19 -5.95 11.57 -0.21
N VAL A 20 -6.53 10.42 0.11
CA VAL A 20 -7.80 10.32 0.83
C VAL A 20 -7.54 9.73 2.22
N PRO A 21 -8.10 10.31 3.29
CA PRO A 21 -7.96 9.73 4.63
C PRO A 21 -8.63 8.35 4.69
N TYR A 22 -7.89 7.35 5.17
CA TYR A 22 -8.32 5.95 5.30
C TYR A 22 -9.63 5.83 6.06
N ASN A 23 -9.82 6.66 7.09
CA ASN A 23 -11.00 6.65 7.94
C ASN A 23 -12.28 7.10 7.23
N SER A 24 -12.16 7.89 6.15
CA SER A 24 -13.30 8.34 5.35
C SER A 24 -13.79 7.30 4.33
N LEU A 25 -13.04 6.21 4.14
CA LEU A 25 -13.42 5.14 3.22
C LEU A 25 -14.46 4.19 3.82
N THR A 26 -15.33 3.67 2.96
CA THR A 26 -16.25 2.58 3.33
C THR A 26 -15.48 1.29 3.62
N LYS A 27 -16.13 0.33 4.30
CA LYS A 27 -15.52 -0.97 4.61
C LYS A 27 -15.03 -1.69 3.35
N GLU A 28 -15.80 -1.64 2.26
CA GLU A 28 -15.46 -2.27 0.99
C GLU A 28 -14.24 -1.61 0.33
N GLN A 29 -14.18 -0.28 0.33
CA GLN A 29 -13.04 0.48 -0.21
C GLN A 29 -11.75 0.20 0.56
N LYS A 30 -11.84 0.01 1.89
CA LYS A 30 -10.70 -0.39 2.72
C LYS A 30 -10.14 -1.74 2.31
N ILE A 31 -11.01 -2.75 2.18
CA ILE A 31 -10.62 -4.11 1.75
C ILE A 31 -9.98 -4.08 0.36
N GLU A 32 -10.54 -3.30 -0.58
CA GLU A 32 -9.97 -3.17 -1.91
C GLU A 32 -8.59 -2.52 -1.89
N ALA A 33 -8.41 -1.46 -1.10
CA ALA A 33 -7.12 -0.79 -0.94
C ALA A 33 -6.06 -1.73 -0.34
N GLU A 34 -6.42 -2.49 0.70
CA GLU A 34 -5.52 -3.49 1.32
C GLU A 34 -5.11 -4.57 0.30
N LYS A 35 -6.05 -5.09 -0.50
CA LYS A 35 -5.75 -6.04 -1.58
C LYS A 35 -4.77 -5.46 -2.60
N LYS A 36 -4.96 -4.20 -3.02
CA LYS A 36 -4.08 -3.50 -3.96
C LYS A 36 -2.67 -3.31 -3.36
N MET A 37 -2.56 -3.00 -2.08
CA MET A 37 -1.26 -2.87 -1.39
C MET A 37 -0.53 -4.22 -1.31
N ILE A 38 -1.22 -5.28 -0.91
CA ILE A 38 -0.64 -6.64 -0.85
C ILE A 38 -0.18 -7.08 -2.24
N HIS A 39 -1.00 -6.88 -3.28
CA HIS A 39 -0.64 -7.24 -4.65
C HIS A 39 0.62 -6.51 -5.13
N GLN A 40 0.77 -5.23 -4.82
CA GLN A 40 1.98 -4.46 -5.13
C GLN A 40 3.21 -4.97 -4.37
N MET A 41 3.06 -5.30 -3.08
CA MET A 41 4.15 -5.88 -2.29
C MET A 41 4.58 -7.23 -2.85
N VAL A 42 3.64 -8.11 -3.19
CA VAL A 42 3.93 -9.42 -3.78
C VAL A 42 4.62 -9.26 -5.13
N ASN A 43 4.14 -8.37 -6.01
CA ASN A 43 4.82 -8.10 -7.27
C ASN A 43 6.24 -7.58 -7.05
N ALA A 44 6.44 -6.59 -6.17
CA ALA A 44 7.76 -6.04 -5.87
C ALA A 44 8.74 -7.11 -5.34
N ILE A 45 8.28 -7.99 -4.45
CA ILE A 45 9.07 -9.13 -3.95
C ILE A 45 9.37 -10.12 -5.08
N GLY A 46 8.38 -10.44 -5.92
CA GLY A 46 8.55 -11.33 -7.07
C GLY A 46 9.61 -10.84 -8.07
N TYR A 47 9.67 -9.52 -8.33
CA TYR A 47 10.73 -8.91 -9.13
C TYR A 47 12.10 -8.96 -8.43
N SER A 48 12.14 -8.76 -7.11
CA SER A 48 13.38 -8.88 -6.32
C SER A 48 13.99 -10.28 -6.42
N VAL A 49 13.17 -11.33 -6.28
CA VAL A 49 13.64 -12.73 -6.40
C VAL A 49 14.03 -13.09 -7.84
N LYS A 50 13.29 -12.62 -8.86
CA LYS A 50 13.61 -12.89 -10.27
C LYS A 50 14.88 -12.19 -10.74
N SER A 51 15.14 -10.96 -10.26
CA SER A 51 16.36 -10.20 -10.58
C SER A 51 17.60 -10.81 -9.92
N MET A 52 17.47 -11.42 -8.74
CA MET A 52 18.59 -12.11 -8.09
C MET A 52 19.07 -13.33 -8.87
N LYS A 53 18.17 -14.06 -9.55
CA LYS A 53 18.54 -15.19 -10.41
C LYS A 53 19.30 -14.78 -11.68
N THR A 54 19.11 -13.57 -12.19
CA THR A 54 19.73 -13.10 -13.45
C THR A 54 21.10 -12.46 -13.26
N LYS A 55 21.50 -12.16 -12.02
CA LYS A 55 22.81 -11.54 -11.70
C LYS A 55 23.91 -12.56 -11.40
N ASN A 56 23.58 -13.85 -11.39
CA ASN A 56 24.46 -14.96 -11.03
C ASN A 56 24.66 -15.98 -12.18
N GLN A 57 24.38 -15.57 -13.42
CA GLN A 57 24.70 -16.33 -14.64
C GLN A 57 25.87 -15.69 -15.38
#